data_AF-A0A8T3AMR8-F1
#
_entry.id   AF-A0A8T3AMR8-F1
#
_cell.length_a   1.000
_cell.length_b   1.000
_cell.length_c   1.000
_cell.angle_alpha   90.00
_cell.angle_beta   90.00
_cell.angle_gamma   90.00
#
_symmetry.space_group_name_H-M   'P 1'
#
loop_
_entity.id
_entity.type
_entity.pdbx_description
1 polymer ?
#
loop_
_entity_poly.entity_id
_entity_poly.type
_entity_poly.pdbx_seq_one_letter_code
_entity_poly.pdbx_strand_id
1 'polypeptide(L)'
;MATSLTRFSVSPPLLPHNIKPTPIRLFHQSRLPTPTPAGSRRRRHQFAKWCRAYKVTIEHEGEQRTLEVGEDETILGRALEEGVEVPHDCKLGVCMTCPARLLSGAVDQSEGMLSEDVIASGYALLCVSHPLSDCVIRTIPEDELLSVQLATAND
;
A
#
# COMPACT_ATOMS: atom_id res chain seq x y z
N MET A 1 18.20 55.79 -0.15
CA MET A 1 18.90 54.49 -0.16
C MET A 1 17.85 53.41 -0.33
N ALA A 2 17.65 52.92 -1.56
CA ALA A 2 16.62 51.93 -1.88
C ALA A 2 17.31 50.58 -2.13
N THR A 3 17.06 49.58 -1.27
CA THR A 3 17.56 48.22 -1.42
C THR A 3 16.57 47.42 -2.26
N SER A 4 17.04 47.07 -3.45
CA SER A 4 16.31 46.40 -4.52
C SER A 4 16.12 44.90 -4.23
N LEU A 5 14.94 44.41 -4.58
CA LEU A 5 14.51 43.01 -4.51
C LEU A 5 15.33 42.13 -5.47
N THR A 6 15.93 41.05 -4.98
CA THR A 6 16.52 40.01 -5.84
C THR A 6 15.52 38.87 -6.05
N ARG A 7 14.85 38.91 -7.21
CA ARG A 7 14.08 37.78 -7.73
C ARG A 7 15.01 36.72 -8.33
N PHE A 8 14.80 35.49 -7.90
CA PHE A 8 15.27 34.25 -8.52
C PHE A 8 14.89 34.18 -10.00
N SER A 9 15.82 33.72 -10.84
CA SER A 9 15.51 33.12 -12.14
C SER A 9 16.55 32.04 -12.41
N VAL A 10 16.22 30.81 -12.01
CA VAL A 10 16.99 29.61 -12.40
C VAL A 10 16.44 29.19 -13.75
N SER A 11 17.29 29.28 -14.78
CA SER A 11 16.98 28.93 -16.16
C SER A 11 16.79 27.40 -16.32
N PRO A 12 15.78 26.93 -17.06
CA PRO A 12 15.70 25.53 -17.46
C PRO A 12 16.72 25.20 -18.56
N PRO A 13 17.45 24.07 -18.50
CA PRO A 13 18.31 23.63 -19.59
C PRO A 13 17.49 23.10 -20.77
N LEU A 14 17.81 23.64 -21.94
CA LEU A 14 17.27 23.27 -23.25
C LEU A 14 17.68 21.84 -23.62
N LEU A 15 16.69 21.02 -24.00
CA LEU A 15 16.90 19.72 -24.63
C LEU A 15 17.45 19.90 -26.05
N PRO A 16 18.43 19.08 -26.49
CA PRO A 16 18.87 19.12 -27.88
C PRO A 16 17.88 18.37 -28.79
N HIS A 17 17.28 19.12 -29.71
CA HIS A 17 16.72 18.61 -30.95
C HIS A 17 17.83 17.96 -31.80
N ASN A 18 17.52 16.81 -32.42
CA ASN A 18 17.94 16.38 -33.79
C ASN A 18 18.17 14.85 -33.86
N ILE A 19 17.09 14.09 -34.04
CA ILE A 19 17.18 12.70 -34.51
C ILE A 19 16.53 12.68 -35.90
N LYS A 20 17.36 12.53 -36.94
CA LYS A 20 16.93 12.41 -38.33
C LYS A 20 16.26 11.05 -38.54
N PRO A 21 15.14 10.97 -39.28
CA PRO A 21 14.55 9.69 -39.66
C PRO A 21 15.42 9.03 -40.74
N THR A 22 15.88 7.81 -40.51
CA THR A 22 16.51 6.98 -41.54
C THR A 22 15.50 5.97 -42.09
N PRO A 23 15.61 5.59 -43.38
CA PRO A 23 14.55 4.86 -44.06
C PRO A 23 14.46 3.42 -43.57
N ILE A 24 13.22 3.01 -43.27
CA ILE A 24 12.81 1.65 -42.96
C ILE A 24 13.16 0.75 -44.15
N ARG A 25 14.16 -0.12 -43.99
CA ARG A 25 14.37 -1.24 -44.92
C ARG A 25 13.29 -2.29 -44.69
N LEU A 26 12.36 -2.40 -45.62
CA LEU A 26 11.49 -3.56 -45.77
C LEU A 26 12.36 -4.81 -46.05
N PHE A 27 12.58 -5.63 -45.03
CA PHE A 27 13.03 -7.01 -45.19
C PHE A 27 11.88 -7.96 -44.93
N HIS A 28 11.28 -8.37 -46.04
CA HIS A 28 10.92 -9.73 -46.42
C HIS A 28 10.45 -10.70 -45.31
N GLN A 29 9.18 -11.11 -45.49
CA GLN A 29 8.51 -12.21 -44.79
C GLN A 29 9.37 -13.48 -44.77
N SER A 30 9.85 -13.86 -43.60
CA SER A 30 10.12 -15.25 -43.27
C SER A 30 9.08 -15.67 -42.22
N ARG A 31 8.13 -16.49 -42.66
CA ARG A 31 7.10 -17.12 -41.84
C ARG A 31 7.76 -17.82 -40.66
N LEU A 32 7.55 -17.30 -39.45
CA LEU A 32 7.77 -18.07 -38.25
C LEU A 32 6.72 -19.20 -38.22
N PRO A 33 7.11 -20.48 -38.06
CA PRO A 33 6.15 -21.54 -37.82
C PRO A 33 5.45 -21.26 -36.48
N THR A 34 4.13 -21.20 -36.52
CA THR A 34 3.29 -21.06 -35.33
C THR A 34 3.49 -22.27 -34.42
N PRO A 35 3.74 -22.08 -33.11
CA PRO A 35 3.64 -23.20 -32.18
C PRO A 35 2.18 -23.67 -32.16
N THR A 36 1.97 -24.94 -32.43
CA THR A 36 0.70 -25.65 -32.26
C THR A 36 0.20 -25.49 -30.82
N PRO A 37 -1.12 -25.30 -30.59
CA PRO A 37 -1.69 -25.39 -29.26
C PRO A 37 -1.85 -26.88 -28.90
N ALA A 38 -0.72 -27.54 -28.60
CA ALA A 38 -0.76 -28.83 -27.93
C ALA A 38 -1.14 -28.60 -26.48
N GLY A 39 -2.32 -29.09 -26.12
CA GLY A 39 -2.92 -28.92 -24.81
C GLY A 39 -1.97 -29.30 -23.68
N SER A 40 -1.74 -28.33 -22.80
CA SER A 40 -1.79 -28.64 -21.38
C SER A 40 -2.87 -27.75 -20.79
N ARG A 41 -4.08 -28.31 -20.65
CA ARG A 41 -4.91 -27.95 -19.50
C ARG A 41 -4.09 -28.33 -18.28
N ARG A 42 -3.12 -27.50 -17.91
CA ARG A 42 -2.69 -27.44 -16.53
C ARG A 42 -3.97 -27.02 -15.83
N ARG A 43 -4.65 -28.01 -15.25
CA ARG A 43 -5.53 -27.80 -14.11
C ARG A 43 -4.64 -27.02 -13.14
N ARG A 44 -4.71 -25.69 -13.23
CA ARG A 44 -4.38 -24.80 -12.13
C ARG A 44 -5.18 -25.44 -11.03
N HIS A 45 -4.49 -26.15 -10.17
CA HIS A 45 -5.08 -26.62 -8.95
C HIS A 45 -5.54 -25.33 -8.30
N GLN A 46 -6.82 -25.03 -8.47
CA GLN A 46 -7.58 -24.28 -7.49
C GLN A 46 -7.50 -25.16 -6.25
N PHE A 47 -6.34 -25.14 -5.59
CA PHE A 47 -6.32 -25.30 -4.17
C PHE A 47 -7.14 -24.12 -3.71
N ALA A 48 -8.44 -24.35 -3.58
CA ALA A 48 -9.29 -23.52 -2.76
C ALA A 48 -8.71 -23.66 -1.35
N LYS A 49 -7.63 -22.92 -1.11
CA LYS A 49 -7.14 -22.57 0.20
C LYS A 49 -8.40 -22.06 0.89
N TRP A 50 -8.75 -22.69 2.00
CA TRP A 50 -9.86 -22.24 2.81
C TRP A 50 -9.41 -20.93 3.46
N CYS A 51 -9.47 -19.82 2.71
CA CYS A 51 -9.14 -18.51 3.23
C CYS A 51 -10.28 -18.16 4.19
N ARG A 52 -9.97 -18.14 5.49
CA ARG A 52 -10.90 -17.57 6.45
C ARG A 52 -11.04 -16.08 6.17
N ALA A 53 -12.25 -15.56 6.37
CA ALA A 53 -12.51 -14.14 6.33
C ALA A 53 -13.05 -13.71 7.69
N TYR A 54 -12.70 -12.49 8.08
CA TYR A 54 -13.09 -11.89 9.35
C TYR A 54 -13.83 -10.58 9.10
N LYS A 55 -14.74 -10.24 9.99
CA LYS A 55 -15.44 -8.95 9.97
C LYS A 55 -14.56 -7.90 10.63
N VAL A 56 -14.15 -6.91 9.84
CA VAL A 56 -13.33 -5.80 10.30
C VAL A 56 -14.15 -4.53 10.21
N THR A 57 -14.43 -3.90 11.35
CA THR A 57 -15.08 -2.59 11.41
C THR A 57 -14.03 -1.50 11.50
N ILE A 58 -14.05 -0.59 10.53
CA ILE A 58 -13.15 0.55 10.41
C ILE A 58 -13.90 1.81 10.80
N GLU A 59 -13.45 2.46 11.87
CA GLU A 59 -13.87 3.80 12.26
C GLU A 59 -12.91 4.85 11.68
N HIS A 60 -13.39 5.68 10.76
CA HIS A 60 -12.62 6.73 10.11
C HIS A 60 -13.43 8.03 10.05
N GLU A 61 -12.87 9.13 10.55
CA GLU A 61 -13.51 10.47 10.57
C GLU A 61 -14.94 10.51 11.14
N GLY A 62 -15.26 9.61 12.07
CA GLY A 62 -16.59 9.50 12.68
C GLY A 62 -17.59 8.66 11.88
N GLU A 63 -17.21 8.15 10.72
CA GLU A 63 -17.94 7.11 9.99
C GLU A 63 -17.45 5.71 10.38
N GLN A 64 -18.35 4.73 10.30
CA GLN A 64 -18.02 3.32 10.52
C GLN A 64 -18.39 2.49 9.30
N ARG A 65 -17.45 1.66 8.84
CA ARG A 65 -17.64 0.72 7.73
C ARG A 65 -17.19 -0.66 8.14
N THR A 66 -18.02 -1.67 7.91
CA THR A 66 -17.66 -3.07 8.21
C THR A 66 -17.41 -3.82 6.91
N LEU A 67 -16.24 -4.44 6.81
CA LEU A 67 -15.78 -5.16 5.64
C LEU A 67 -15.52 -6.63 6.00
N GLU A 68 -15.67 -7.51 5.02
CA GLU A 68 -15.16 -8.88 5.12
C GLU A 68 -13.76 -8.92 4.51
N VAL A 69 -12.77 -9.23 5.35
CA VAL A 69 -11.34 -9.21 5.00
C VAL A 69 -10.79 -10.63 5.12
N GLY A 70 -10.18 -11.15 4.05
CA GLY A 70 -9.51 -12.45 4.08
C GLY A 70 -8.28 -12.46 4.99
N GLU A 71 -7.96 -13.61 5.58
CA GLU A 71 -6.75 -13.77 6.39
C GLU A 71 -5.46 -13.58 5.58
N ASP A 72 -5.51 -13.85 4.27
CA ASP A 72 -4.40 -13.63 3.32
C ASP A 72 -4.40 -12.18 2.73
N GLU A 73 -5.30 -11.29 3.19
CA GLU A 73 -5.45 -9.91 2.69
C GLU A 73 -5.16 -8.88 3.80
N THR A 74 -4.59 -7.74 3.41
CA THR A 74 -4.37 -6.64 4.36
C THR A 74 -5.65 -5.83 4.53
N ILE A 75 -5.88 -5.32 5.74
CA ILE A 75 -7.04 -4.50 6.06
C ILE A 75 -7.09 -3.25 5.14
N LEU A 76 -5.95 -2.59 4.89
CA LEU A 76 -5.89 -1.46 3.96
C LEU A 76 -6.26 -1.87 2.54
N GLY A 77 -5.74 -3.00 2.04
CA GLY A 77 -6.02 -3.47 0.69
C GLY A 77 -7.51 -3.63 0.47
N ARG A 78 -8.17 -4.35 1.38
CA ARG A 78 -9.61 -4.58 1.33
C ARG A 78 -10.43 -3.29 1.52
N ALA A 79 -9.98 -2.39 2.39
CA ALA A 79 -10.61 -1.08 2.59
C ALA A 79 -10.66 -0.25 1.30
N LEU A 80 -9.53 -0.15 0.59
CA LEU A 80 -9.45 0.62 -0.65
C LEU A 80 -10.28 0.00 -1.79
N GLU A 81 -10.36 -1.32 -1.87
CA GLU A 81 -11.22 -2.01 -2.84
C GLU A 81 -12.71 -1.73 -2.64
N GLU A 82 -13.13 -1.59 -1.38
CA GLU A 82 -14.51 -1.25 -0.99
C GLU A 82 -14.78 0.26 -0.99
N GLY A 83 -13.81 1.08 -1.41
CA GLY A 83 -13.93 2.53 -1.49
C GLY A 83 -13.87 3.25 -0.15
N VAL A 84 -13.33 2.60 0.89
CA VAL A 84 -13.04 3.24 2.18
C VAL A 84 -11.69 3.94 2.06
N GLU A 85 -11.74 5.26 1.85
CA GLU A 85 -10.54 6.09 1.81
C GLU A 85 -9.98 6.27 3.22
N VAL A 86 -8.79 5.72 3.47
CA VAL A 86 -8.03 5.93 4.70
C VAL A 86 -6.62 6.43 4.34
N PRO A 87 -5.99 7.24 5.21
CA PRO A 87 -4.63 7.74 4.98
C PRO A 87 -3.63 6.60 4.74
N HIS A 88 -2.85 6.72 3.66
CA HIS A 88 -1.79 5.77 3.32
C HIS A 88 -0.79 6.38 2.33
N ASP A 89 0.44 5.87 2.33
CA ASP A 89 1.48 6.25 1.36
C ASP A 89 2.25 5.01 0.87
N CYS A 90 3.25 4.54 1.64
CA CYS A 90 4.20 3.53 1.13
C CYS A 90 3.63 2.12 0.94
N LYS A 91 2.62 1.72 1.73
CA LYS A 91 2.08 0.35 1.81
C LYS A 91 3.11 -0.75 2.09
N LEU A 92 4.19 -0.42 2.80
CA LEU A 92 5.31 -1.31 3.11
C LEU A 92 5.56 -1.47 4.62
N GLY A 93 4.64 -0.98 5.47
CA GLY A 93 4.78 -1.11 6.93
C GLY A 93 5.83 -0.19 7.60
N VAL A 94 6.35 0.81 6.88
CA VAL A 94 7.47 1.66 7.37
C VAL A 94 7.14 3.15 7.53
N CYS A 95 6.23 3.72 6.73
CA CYS A 95 6.03 5.18 6.71
C CYS A 95 5.15 5.71 7.84
N MET A 96 4.47 4.83 8.59
CA MET A 96 3.57 5.18 9.70
C MET A 96 2.32 6.03 9.32
N THR A 97 2.11 6.36 8.05
CA THR A 97 0.97 7.17 7.53
C THR A 97 -0.39 6.45 7.50
N CYS A 98 -0.43 5.13 7.71
CA CYS A 98 -1.69 4.37 7.80
C CYS A 98 -1.97 3.78 9.20
N PRO A 99 -1.85 4.59 10.28
CA PRO A 99 -1.94 4.06 11.62
C PRO A 99 -3.40 3.90 12.06
N ALA A 100 -3.63 2.89 12.87
CA ALA A 100 -4.90 2.68 13.54
C ALA A 100 -4.69 2.17 14.95
N ARG A 101 -5.70 2.36 15.78
CA ARG A 101 -5.82 1.75 17.10
C ARG A 101 -6.76 0.56 17.02
N LEU A 102 -6.30 -0.59 17.49
CA LEU A 102 -7.10 -1.79 17.66
C LEU A 102 -7.96 -1.64 18.92
N LEU A 103 -9.26 -1.47 18.73
CA LEU A 103 -10.23 -1.34 19.83
C LEU A 103 -10.67 -2.71 20.35
N SER A 104 -10.72 -3.71 19.48
CA SER A 104 -11.03 -5.10 19.81
C SER A 104 -10.51 -6.06 18.74
N GLY A 105 -10.36 -7.34 19.11
CA GLY A 105 -9.88 -8.40 18.22
C GLY A 105 -8.36 -8.51 18.17
N ALA A 106 -7.86 -9.19 17.14
CA ALA A 106 -6.43 -9.41 16.92
C ALA A 106 -6.06 -9.30 15.44
N VAL A 107 -4.86 -8.78 15.19
CA VAL A 107 -4.25 -8.69 13.86
C VAL A 107 -2.82 -9.19 13.91
N ASP A 108 -2.35 -9.79 12.82
CA ASP A 108 -0.93 -10.02 12.56
C ASP A 108 -0.40 -8.83 11.75
N GLN A 109 0.65 -8.20 12.26
CA GLN A 109 1.37 -7.11 11.59
C GLN A 109 2.89 -7.30 11.68
N SER A 110 3.33 -8.57 11.69
CA SER A 110 4.74 -8.95 11.79
C SER A 110 5.64 -8.39 10.67
N GLU A 111 5.06 -7.95 9.56
CA GLU A 111 5.79 -7.27 8.47
C GLU A 111 6.01 -5.76 8.71
N GLY A 112 5.41 -5.20 9.76
CA GLY A 112 5.52 -3.78 10.13
C GLY A 112 6.76 -3.44 10.95
N MET A 113 7.14 -2.15 10.95
CA MET A 113 8.30 -1.61 11.69
C MET A 113 7.91 -0.91 13.02
N LEU A 114 6.77 -1.27 13.62
CA LEU A 114 6.40 -0.75 14.94
C LEU A 114 7.22 -1.42 16.04
N SER A 115 7.49 -0.71 17.14
CA SER A 115 8.11 -1.33 18.32
C SER A 115 7.12 -2.26 19.02
N GLU A 116 7.63 -3.28 19.71
CA GLU A 116 6.78 -4.25 20.43
C GLU A 116 5.87 -3.56 21.46
N ASP A 117 6.36 -2.53 22.14
CA ASP A 117 5.59 -1.74 23.11
C ASP A 117 4.42 -0.97 22.47
N VAL A 118 4.63 -0.44 21.26
CA VAL A 118 3.59 0.25 20.49
C VAL A 118 2.53 -0.75 20.01
N ILE A 119 2.96 -1.92 19.54
CA ILE A 119 2.06 -3.01 19.18
C ILE A 119 1.25 -3.46 20.40
N ALA A 120 1.90 -3.65 21.56
CA ALA A 120 1.26 -4.03 22.81
C ALA A 120 0.28 -2.97 23.34
N SER A 121 0.53 -1.70 23.02
CA SER A 121 -0.37 -0.57 23.32
C SER A 121 -1.61 -0.52 22.41
N GLY A 122 -1.74 -1.46 21.47
CA GLY A 122 -2.88 -1.61 20.59
C GLY A 122 -2.81 -0.75 19.33
N TYR A 123 -1.61 -0.35 18.90
CA TYR A 123 -1.43 0.35 17.62
C TYR A 123 -1.10 -0.63 16.51
N ALA A 124 -1.60 -0.35 15.30
CA ALA A 124 -1.37 -1.17 14.13
C ALA A 124 -1.22 -0.34 12.84
N LEU A 125 -0.50 -0.88 11.86
CA LEU A 125 -0.40 -0.30 10.52
C LEU A 125 -1.30 -1.06 9.55
N LEU A 126 -2.34 -0.40 9.03
CA LEU A 126 -3.36 -1.06 8.20
C LEU A 126 -2.80 -1.71 6.93
N CYS A 127 -1.71 -1.16 6.39
CA CYS A 127 -1.10 -1.64 5.16
C CYS A 127 -0.45 -3.02 5.24
N VAL A 128 -0.12 -3.48 6.44
CA VAL A 128 0.52 -4.78 6.71
C VAL A 128 -0.23 -5.58 7.78
N SER A 129 -1.40 -5.11 8.19
CA SER A 129 -2.23 -5.79 9.18
C SER A 129 -3.16 -6.79 8.51
N HIS A 130 -3.01 -8.06 8.87
CA HIS A 130 -3.90 -9.16 8.51
C HIS A 130 -4.80 -9.51 9.71
N PRO A 131 -6.12 -9.65 9.52
CA PRO A 131 -7.00 -10.01 10.63
C PRO A 131 -6.79 -11.46 11.08
N LEU A 132 -6.72 -11.67 12.40
CA LEU A 132 -6.70 -13.00 13.03
C LEU A 132 -8.03 -13.36 13.71
N SER A 133 -8.89 -12.35 13.88
CA SER A 133 -10.25 -12.48 14.40
C SER A 133 -11.11 -11.35 13.82
N ASP A 134 -12.42 -11.40 14.08
CA ASP A 134 -13.26 -10.21 13.94
C ASP A 134 -12.67 -9.09 14.82
N CYS A 135 -12.55 -7.88 14.28
CA CYS A 135 -11.90 -6.77 14.97
C CYS A 135 -12.54 -5.42 14.66
N VAL A 136 -12.38 -4.49 15.60
CA VAL A 136 -12.78 -3.09 15.44
C VAL A 136 -11.53 -2.25 15.54
N ILE A 137 -11.30 -1.43 14.52
CA ILE A 137 -10.14 -0.54 14.42
C ILE A 137 -10.60 0.90 14.21
N ARG A 138 -9.82 1.84 14.73
CA ARG A 138 -10.05 3.27 14.51
C ARG A 138 -8.79 3.91 13.98
N THR A 139 -8.89 4.56 12.83
CA THR A 139 -7.76 5.32 12.27
C THR A 139 -7.38 6.46 13.21
N ILE A 140 -6.08 6.75 13.30
CA ILE A 140 -5.55 7.86 14.10
C ILE A 140 -4.69 8.77 13.19
N PRO A 141 -4.40 10.01 13.59
CA PRO A 141 -3.43 10.83 12.87
C PRO A 141 -2.00 10.27 13.00
N GLU A 142 -1.19 10.46 11.97
CA GLU A 142 0.22 10.05 11.93
C GLU A 142 1.00 10.60 13.15
N ASP A 143 0.82 11.87 13.48
CA ASP A 143 1.49 12.55 14.59
C ASP A 143 1.26 11.84 15.95
N GLU A 144 0.08 11.25 16.16
CA GLU A 144 -0.21 10.50 17.38
C GLU A 144 0.65 9.24 17.46
N LEU A 145 0.72 8.45 16.37
CA LEU A 145 1.53 7.23 16.33
C LEU A 145 3.02 7.55 16.50
N LEU A 146 3.52 8.55 15.77
CA LEU A 146 4.94 8.95 15.86
C LEU A 146 5.32 9.35 17.28
N SER A 147 4.44 10.08 17.98
CA SER A 147 4.68 10.49 19.36
C SER A 147 4.85 9.29 20.28
N VAL A 148 4.03 8.24 20.14
CA VAL A 148 4.14 7.03 20.95
C VAL A 148 5.38 6.22 20.57
N GLN A 149 5.64 6.03 19.27
CA GLN A 149 6.79 5.28 18.79
C GLN A 149 8.13 5.89 19.22
N LEU A 150 8.28 7.22 19.11
CA LEU A 150 9.49 7.92 19.54
C LEU A 150 9.65 7.93 21.06
N ALA A 151 8.55 7.93 21.82
CA ALA A 151 8.61 7.81 23.27
C ALA A 151 9.20 6.46 23.71
N THR A 152 8.88 5.36 23.00
CA THR A 152 9.41 4.03 23.31
C THR A 152 10.87 3.82 22.90
N ALA A 153 11.43 4.69 22.04
CA ALA A 153 12.80 4.53 21.53
C ALA A 153 13.88 5.19 22.41
N ASN A 154 13.49 5.96 23.44
CA ASN A 154 14.41 6.74 24.27
C ASN A 154 14.71 6.12 25.65
N ASP A 155 14.34 4.86 25.86
CA ASP A 155 14.76 4.02 27.00
C ASP A 155 15.95 3.12 26.60
#